data_AF-A0A1V4CLL4-F1
#
_entry.id   AF-A0A1V4CLL4-F1
#
_cell.length_a   1.000
_cell.length_b   1.000
_cell.length_c   1.000
_cell.angle_alpha   90.00
_cell.angle_beta   90.00
_cell.angle_gamma   90.00
#
_symmetry.space_group_name_H-M   'P 1'
#
loop_
_entity.id
_entity.type
_entity.pdbx_description
1 polymer ?
#
loop_
_entity_poly.entity_id
_entity_poly.type
_entity_poly.pdbx_seq_one_letter_code
_entity_poly.pdbx_strand_id
1 'polypeptide(L)'
;KTRRLKVSHAFHSPRMDAMLDDFRRVVERLSFAPPSIDLVSNVTGKVADAEVCSPEYWVRHVRAAVRFADGVRALEAQGVTTFLEVGPDGVLAAMTQDCLAEWAEPDAAPVVVPVLRKGRPEAVALTMALARLHVHGSVVDWQSAFHGLETTRVDLPTYPFQRQRYWIEKSADTAGIDAGIRDEVDAWFWQAVEREDLESLARTLDVDDEATLGAVLPALS
;
A
#
# COMPACT_ATOMS: atom_id res chain seq x y z
N LYS A 1 -35.95 14.38 6.60
CA LYS A 1 -36.63 13.06 6.65
C LYS A 1 -36.28 12.40 7.97
N THR A 2 -37.23 11.79 8.69
CA THR A 2 -36.97 11.09 9.97
C THR A 2 -37.47 9.64 9.88
N ARG A 3 -36.82 8.72 10.60
CA ARG A 3 -37.20 7.30 10.66
C ARG A 3 -37.05 6.80 12.10
N ARG A 4 -38.10 6.18 12.63
CA ARG A 4 -38.06 5.52 13.95
C ARG A 4 -37.21 4.26 13.88
N LEU A 5 -36.30 4.07 14.84
CA LEU A 5 -35.48 2.88 14.96
C LEU A 5 -36.25 1.78 15.70
N LYS A 6 -36.09 0.52 15.25
CA LYS A 6 -36.61 -0.67 15.94
C LYS A 6 -35.59 -1.11 16.99
N VAL A 7 -35.59 -0.43 18.13
CA VAL A 7 -34.72 -0.72 19.28
C VAL A 7 -35.57 -0.89 20.53
N SER A 8 -35.12 -1.74 21.45
CA SER A 8 -35.83 -1.97 22.72
C SER A 8 -35.65 -0.80 23.70
N HIS A 9 -34.53 -0.08 23.58
CA HIS A 9 -34.15 1.00 24.49
C HIS A 9 -33.54 2.18 23.72
N ALA A 10 -33.60 3.36 24.34
CA ALA A 10 -32.87 4.54 23.88
C ALA A 10 -31.43 4.50 24.40
N PHE A 11 -30.57 3.74 23.72
CA PHE A 11 -29.14 3.67 24.03
C PHE A 11 -28.47 5.05 23.93
N HIS A 12 -27.32 5.23 24.59
CA HIS A 12 -26.54 6.48 24.58
C HIS A 12 -27.35 7.71 25.06
N SER A 13 -28.31 7.50 25.96
CA SER A 13 -29.20 8.54 26.49
C SER A 13 -29.35 8.42 28.02
N PRO A 14 -29.92 9.44 28.70
CA PRO A 14 -30.20 9.37 30.15
C PRO A 14 -31.02 8.14 30.57
N ARG A 15 -31.70 7.46 29.63
CA ARG A 15 -32.41 6.22 29.92
C ARG A 15 -31.51 5.10 30.42
N MET A 16 -30.20 5.17 30.15
CA MET A 16 -29.23 4.19 30.62
C MET A 16 -28.81 4.39 32.08
N ASP A 17 -29.06 5.56 32.68
CA ASP A 17 -28.50 5.93 34.00
C ASP A 17 -28.86 4.91 35.09
N ALA A 18 -30.08 4.38 35.05
CA ALA A 18 -30.59 3.41 36.04
C ALA A 18 -29.86 2.05 36.04
N MET A 19 -29.16 1.68 34.97
CA MET A 19 -28.43 0.41 34.88
C MET A 19 -26.91 0.56 35.04
N LEU A 20 -26.37 1.79 35.13
CA LEU A 20 -24.93 2.02 35.06
C LEU A 20 -24.17 1.40 36.25
N ASP A 21 -24.73 1.44 37.46
CA ASP A 21 -24.09 0.85 38.63
C ASP A 21 -24.04 -0.69 38.53
N ASP A 22 -25.14 -1.30 38.08
CA ASP A 22 -25.19 -2.75 37.86
C ASP A 22 -24.22 -3.17 36.76
N PHE A 23 -24.15 -2.40 35.66
CA PHE A 23 -23.21 -2.61 34.58
C PHE A 23 -21.76 -2.46 35.05
N ARG A 24 -21.45 -1.42 35.84
CA ARG A 24 -20.11 -1.22 36.43
C ARG A 24 -19.65 -2.45 37.21
N ARG A 25 -20.50 -2.99 38.10
CA ARG A 25 -20.18 -4.19 38.89
C ARG A 25 -19.84 -5.42 38.06
N VAL A 26 -20.34 -5.51 36.83
CA VAL A 26 -20.00 -6.59 35.89
C VAL A 26 -18.69 -6.30 35.19
N VAL A 27 -18.51 -5.08 34.69
CA VAL A 27 -17.32 -4.67 33.94
C VAL A 27 -16.06 -4.68 34.81
N GLU A 28 -16.16 -4.32 36.09
CA GLU A 28 -15.05 -4.38 37.07
C GLU A 28 -14.50 -5.79 37.29
N ARG A 29 -15.25 -6.84 36.91
CA ARG A 29 -14.79 -8.24 37.00
C ARG A 29 -13.99 -8.68 35.77
N LEU A 30 -13.94 -7.86 34.73
CA LEU A 30 -13.21 -8.14 33.51
C LEU A 30 -11.74 -7.72 33.66
N SER A 31 -10.86 -8.45 32.99
CA SER A 31 -9.45 -8.07 32.84
C SER A 31 -9.27 -7.36 31.51
N PHE A 32 -8.60 -6.23 31.52
CA PHE A 32 -8.29 -5.47 30.32
C PHE A 32 -6.80 -5.50 30.02
N ALA A 33 -6.46 -5.50 28.74
CA ALA A 33 -5.10 -5.37 28.25
C ALA A 33 -5.03 -4.23 27.23
N PRO A 34 -3.88 -3.54 27.11
CA PRO A 34 -3.66 -2.58 26.04
C PRO A 34 -3.93 -3.20 24.67
N PRO A 35 -4.60 -2.48 23.76
CA PRO A 35 -4.91 -3.01 22.45
C PRO A 35 -3.60 -3.19 21.65
N SER A 36 -3.46 -4.35 20.98
CA SER A 36 -2.32 -4.63 20.09
C SER A 36 -2.49 -4.05 18.68
N ILE A 37 -3.69 -3.56 18.38
CA ILE A 37 -4.06 -2.87 17.13
C ILE A 37 -4.66 -1.53 17.57
N ASP A 38 -4.25 -0.44 16.96
CA ASP A 38 -4.76 0.89 17.29
C ASP A 38 -6.29 0.92 17.26
N LEU A 39 -6.86 1.44 18.34
CA LEU A 39 -8.30 1.53 18.54
C LEU A 39 -8.71 2.98 18.47
N VAL A 40 -9.71 3.33 17.65
CA VAL A 40 -10.32 4.66 17.68
C VAL A 40 -11.55 4.62 18.59
N SER A 41 -11.55 5.43 19.64
CA SER A 41 -12.66 5.47 20.61
C SER A 41 -13.88 6.16 20.02
N ASN A 42 -15.02 5.50 20.09
CA ASN A 42 -16.32 6.11 19.76
C ASN A 42 -16.82 7.11 20.82
N VAL A 43 -16.15 7.22 21.97
CA VAL A 43 -16.48 8.26 22.97
C VAL A 43 -15.75 9.56 22.68
N THR A 44 -14.47 9.48 22.31
CA THR A 44 -13.61 10.66 22.10
C THR A 44 -13.47 11.05 20.63
N GLY A 45 -13.69 10.11 19.71
CA GLY A 45 -13.44 10.28 18.27
C GLY A 45 -11.96 10.33 17.91
N LYS A 46 -11.09 9.78 18.76
CA LYS A 46 -9.62 9.82 18.61
C LYS A 46 -9.02 8.44 18.81
N VAL A 47 -7.76 8.26 18.41
CA VAL A 47 -6.97 7.08 18.79
C VAL A 47 -6.98 6.99 20.32
N ALA A 48 -7.42 5.85 20.82
CA ALA A 48 -7.65 5.60 22.21
C ALA A 48 -6.33 5.33 22.92
N ASP A 49 -6.20 5.82 24.15
CA ASP A 49 -5.07 5.53 25.01
C ASP A 49 -5.42 4.37 25.97
N ALA A 50 -4.69 4.25 27.08
CA ALA A 50 -4.94 3.23 28.10
C ALA A 50 -6.33 3.36 28.78
N GLU A 51 -7.10 4.43 28.54
CA GLU A 51 -8.44 4.61 29.10
C GLU A 51 -9.36 3.44 28.78
N VAL A 52 -9.20 2.80 27.61
CA VAL A 52 -10.03 1.66 27.18
C VAL A 52 -9.81 0.41 28.03
N CYS A 53 -8.73 0.41 28.82
CA CYS A 53 -8.42 -0.62 29.79
C CYS A 53 -9.04 -0.37 31.17
N SER A 54 -9.87 0.67 31.31
CA SER A 54 -10.59 0.98 32.56
C SER A 54 -12.08 0.57 32.48
N PRO A 55 -12.68 0.04 33.55
CA PRO A 55 -14.13 -0.15 33.63
C PRO A 55 -14.92 1.15 33.37
N GLU A 56 -14.42 2.28 33.84
CA GLU A 56 -15.04 3.60 33.73
C GLU A 56 -15.25 4.02 32.27
N TYR A 57 -14.32 3.67 31.40
CA TYR A 57 -14.45 3.92 29.97
C TYR A 57 -15.69 3.24 29.38
N TRP A 58 -15.93 1.97 29.73
CA TRP A 58 -17.05 1.20 29.19
C TRP A 58 -18.40 1.65 29.75
N VAL A 59 -18.44 2.00 31.04
CA VAL A 59 -19.62 2.63 31.67
C VAL A 59 -19.94 3.96 31.01
N ARG A 60 -18.92 4.77 30.68
CA ARG A 60 -19.09 6.00 29.92
C ARG A 60 -19.56 5.72 28.49
N HIS A 61 -18.98 4.73 27.81
CA HIS A 61 -19.28 4.39 26.41
C HIS A 61 -20.75 3.99 26.19
N VAL A 62 -21.34 3.20 27.09
CA VAL A 62 -22.76 2.81 26.96
C VAL A 62 -23.72 3.99 27.12
N ARG A 63 -23.28 5.07 27.80
CA ARG A 63 -24.08 6.26 28.09
C ARG A 63 -23.82 7.44 27.16
N ALA A 64 -22.59 7.64 26.73
CA ALA A 64 -22.16 8.77 25.89
C ALA A 64 -22.58 8.58 24.43
N ALA A 65 -22.72 9.68 23.70
CA ALA A 65 -23.00 9.65 22.26
C ALA A 65 -21.85 8.99 21.47
N VAL A 66 -22.21 8.25 20.42
CA VAL A 66 -21.24 7.60 19.52
C VAL A 66 -20.71 8.61 18.51
N ARG A 67 -19.43 8.95 18.60
CA ARG A 67 -18.72 9.91 17.72
C ARG A 67 -18.17 9.23 16.46
N PHE A 68 -19.03 8.55 15.71
CA PHE A 68 -18.63 7.73 14.56
C PHE A 68 -17.91 8.53 13.47
N ALA A 69 -18.49 9.66 13.05
CA ALA A 69 -17.90 10.50 11.99
C ALA A 69 -16.52 11.05 12.40
N ASP A 70 -16.36 11.47 13.66
CA ASP A 70 -15.06 11.91 14.18
C ASP A 70 -14.04 10.75 14.15
N GLY A 71 -14.49 9.52 14.44
CA GLY A 71 -13.65 8.34 14.35
C GLY A 71 -13.20 8.03 12.92
N VAL A 72 -14.08 8.15 11.93
CA VAL A 72 -13.72 8.01 10.50
C VAL A 72 -12.69 9.07 10.10
N ARG A 73 -12.89 10.33 10.53
CA ARG A 73 -11.93 11.41 10.28
C ARG A 73 -10.58 11.15 10.92
N ALA A 74 -10.56 10.61 12.15
CA ALA A 74 -9.31 10.26 12.81
C ALA A 74 -8.55 9.16 12.05
N LEU A 75 -9.25 8.17 11.49
CA LEU A 75 -8.63 7.12 10.66
C LEU A 75 -8.07 7.69 9.35
N GLU A 76 -8.84 8.53 8.66
CA GLU A 76 -8.39 9.21 7.44
C GLU A 76 -7.15 10.08 7.71
N ALA A 77 -7.14 10.86 8.79
CA ALA A 77 -6.00 11.69 9.17
C ALA A 77 -4.73 10.87 9.51
N GLN A 78 -4.88 9.58 9.83
CA GLN A 78 -3.77 8.63 10.01
C GLN A 78 -3.35 7.95 8.70
N GLY A 79 -3.94 8.33 7.56
CA GLY A 79 -3.64 7.77 6.25
C GLY A 79 -4.33 6.44 5.95
N VAL A 80 -5.40 6.08 6.68
CA VAL A 80 -6.16 4.86 6.40
C VAL A 80 -6.93 5.05 5.08
N THR A 81 -6.63 4.19 4.11
CA THR A 81 -7.27 4.21 2.78
C THR A 81 -8.24 3.05 2.56
N THR A 82 -8.21 2.03 3.42
CA THR A 82 -9.03 0.82 3.30
C THR A 82 -9.80 0.56 4.60
N PHE A 83 -11.11 0.41 4.49
CA PHE A 83 -12.06 0.22 5.59
C PHE A 83 -12.83 -1.08 5.39
N LEU A 84 -12.87 -1.92 6.43
CA LEU A 84 -13.60 -3.18 6.42
C LEU A 84 -14.69 -3.16 7.51
N GLU A 85 -15.96 -3.31 7.13
CA GLU A 85 -17.05 -3.50 8.09
C GLU A 85 -17.24 -5.00 8.37
N VAL A 86 -16.94 -5.40 9.61
CA VAL A 86 -17.28 -6.71 10.15
C VAL A 86 -18.67 -6.64 10.80
N GLY A 87 -19.69 -6.96 10.02
CA GLY A 87 -21.08 -6.86 10.43
C GLY A 87 -22.03 -7.46 9.39
N PRO A 88 -23.33 -7.56 9.71
CA PRO A 88 -24.28 -8.37 8.94
C PRO A 88 -24.79 -7.75 7.62
N ASP A 89 -24.71 -6.42 7.42
CA ASP A 89 -25.45 -5.78 6.30
C ASP A 89 -24.76 -4.57 5.61
N GLY A 90 -23.59 -4.14 6.07
CA GLY A 90 -22.84 -3.08 5.40
C GLY A 90 -23.38 -1.66 5.66
N VAL A 91 -23.93 -1.40 6.85
CA VAL A 91 -24.49 -0.10 7.22
C VAL A 91 -23.39 0.91 7.53
N LEU A 92 -22.37 0.49 8.28
CA LEU A 92 -21.25 1.35 8.65
C LEU A 92 -20.37 1.67 7.43
N ALA A 93 -20.28 0.76 6.46
CA ALA A 93 -19.61 0.95 5.20
C ALA A 93 -20.26 2.09 4.40
N ALA A 94 -21.59 2.11 4.31
CA ALA A 94 -22.30 3.22 3.68
C ALA A 94 -22.07 4.55 4.44
N MET A 95 -22.18 4.54 5.77
CA MET A 95 -21.93 5.74 6.58
C MET A 95 -20.47 6.23 6.47
N THR A 96 -19.52 5.31 6.34
CA THR A 96 -18.08 5.62 6.15
C THR A 96 -17.87 6.28 4.79
N GLN A 97 -18.49 5.76 3.73
CA GLN A 97 -18.46 6.38 2.40
C GLN A 97 -19.04 7.79 2.43
N ASP A 98 -20.18 8.01 3.10
CA ASP A 98 -20.79 9.33 3.25
C ASP A 98 -19.87 10.31 3.97
N CYS A 99 -19.18 9.88 5.05
CA CYS A 99 -18.20 10.71 5.75
C CYS A 99 -17.02 11.07 4.86
N LEU A 100 -16.45 10.08 4.15
CA LEU A 100 -15.26 10.27 3.33
C LEU A 100 -15.55 11.10 2.08
N ALA A 101 -16.74 10.98 1.49
CA ALA A 101 -17.13 11.78 0.32
C ALA A 101 -17.18 13.29 0.62
N GLU A 102 -17.33 13.69 1.88
CA GLU A 102 -17.32 15.09 2.28
C GLU A 102 -15.89 15.67 2.37
N TRP A 103 -14.86 14.82 2.57
CA TRP A 103 -13.49 15.26 2.90
C TRP A 103 -12.43 14.80 1.90
N ALA A 104 -12.73 13.82 1.05
CA ALA A 104 -11.76 13.20 0.16
C ALA A 104 -11.28 14.14 -0.97
N GLU A 105 -9.97 14.10 -1.21
CA GLU A 105 -9.35 14.66 -2.42
C GLU A 105 -9.77 13.85 -3.67
N PRO A 106 -9.96 14.49 -4.84
CA PRO A 106 -10.52 13.85 -6.04
C PRO A 106 -9.78 12.60 -6.54
N ASP A 107 -8.48 12.50 -6.26
CA ASP A 107 -7.58 11.52 -6.88
C ASP A 107 -7.32 10.26 -6.03
N ALA A 108 -7.90 10.15 -4.83
CA ALA A 108 -7.68 9.00 -3.94
C ALA A 108 -8.98 8.53 -3.25
N ALA A 109 -9.82 7.81 -3.99
CA ALA A 109 -11.05 7.25 -3.42
C ALA A 109 -10.73 6.10 -2.44
N PRO A 110 -11.17 6.18 -1.17
CA PRO A 110 -10.94 5.13 -0.20
C PRO A 110 -11.75 3.86 -0.51
N VAL A 111 -11.19 2.72 -0.17
CA VAL A 111 -11.79 1.40 -0.38
C VAL A 111 -12.61 1.03 0.84
N VAL A 112 -13.93 0.93 0.71
CA VAL A 112 -14.84 0.58 1.81
C VAL A 112 -15.58 -0.72 1.49
N VAL A 113 -15.33 -1.75 2.29
CA VAL A 113 -15.81 -3.12 2.03
C VAL A 113 -16.61 -3.64 3.22
N PRO A 114 -17.88 -4.03 3.05
CA PRO A 114 -18.60 -4.80 4.05
C PRO A 114 -18.35 -6.30 3.87
N VAL A 115 -18.13 -7.01 4.98
CA VAL A 115 -17.91 -8.47 4.97
C VAL A 115 -19.19 -9.22 4.60
N LEU A 116 -20.33 -8.86 5.20
CA LEU A 116 -21.63 -9.47 4.91
C LEU A 116 -22.61 -8.47 4.31
N ARG A 117 -23.59 -9.01 3.58
CA ARG A 117 -24.70 -8.27 2.98
C ARG A 117 -25.96 -9.13 3.09
N LYS A 118 -27.08 -8.51 3.45
CA LYS A 118 -28.36 -9.20 3.48
C LYS A 118 -28.69 -9.81 2.11
N GLY A 119 -29.23 -11.03 2.14
CA GLY A 119 -29.64 -11.75 0.93
C GLY A 119 -28.50 -12.41 0.16
N ARG A 120 -27.29 -12.50 0.73
CA ARG A 120 -26.18 -13.26 0.16
C ARG A 120 -25.72 -14.37 1.13
N PRO A 121 -25.40 -15.58 0.64
CA PRO A 121 -24.78 -16.61 1.47
C PRO A 121 -23.46 -16.12 2.08
N GLU A 122 -23.24 -16.38 3.37
CA GLU A 122 -22.11 -15.82 4.14
C GLU A 122 -20.75 -16.18 3.54
N ALA A 123 -20.53 -17.44 3.18
CA ALA A 123 -19.27 -17.89 2.57
C ALA A 123 -18.95 -17.15 1.26
N VAL A 124 -19.97 -16.90 0.43
CA VAL A 124 -19.82 -16.14 -0.81
C VAL A 124 -19.54 -14.67 -0.51
N ALA A 125 -20.26 -14.07 0.44
CA ALA A 125 -20.05 -12.67 0.83
C ALA A 125 -18.64 -12.43 1.37
N LEU A 126 -18.17 -13.30 2.28
CA LEU A 126 -16.83 -13.24 2.84
C LEU A 126 -15.76 -13.37 1.76
N THR A 127 -15.87 -14.39 0.89
CA THR A 127 -14.88 -14.61 -0.19
C THR A 127 -14.82 -13.41 -1.13
N MET A 128 -15.98 -12.81 -1.45
CA MET A 128 -16.05 -11.59 -2.26
C MET A 128 -15.46 -10.37 -1.56
N ALA A 129 -15.62 -10.25 -0.24
CA ALA A 129 -15.00 -9.17 0.53
C ALA A 129 -13.46 -9.30 0.53
N LEU A 130 -12.94 -10.51 0.76
CA LEU A 130 -11.50 -10.80 0.68
C LEU A 130 -10.93 -10.56 -0.71
N ALA A 131 -11.64 -11.00 -1.77
CA ALA A 131 -11.24 -10.74 -3.14
C ALA A 131 -11.19 -9.23 -3.45
N ARG A 132 -12.16 -8.45 -2.95
CA ARG A 132 -12.16 -6.98 -3.09
C ARG A 132 -10.95 -6.36 -2.39
N LEU A 133 -10.65 -6.75 -1.16
CA LEU A 133 -9.47 -6.26 -0.46
C LEU A 133 -8.18 -6.59 -1.25
N HIS A 134 -8.08 -7.83 -1.73
CA HIS A 134 -6.91 -8.30 -2.49
C HIS A 134 -6.66 -7.53 -3.78
N VAL A 135 -7.69 -7.31 -4.61
CA VAL A 135 -7.53 -6.56 -5.88
C VAL A 135 -7.26 -5.06 -5.66
N HIS A 136 -7.51 -4.54 -4.46
CA HIS A 136 -7.15 -3.17 -4.07
C HIS A 136 -5.84 -3.12 -3.26
N GLY A 137 -5.02 -4.18 -3.31
CA GLY A 137 -3.66 -4.17 -2.78
C GLY A 137 -3.52 -4.60 -1.32
N SER A 138 -4.60 -4.96 -0.64
CA SER A 138 -4.49 -5.54 0.71
C SER A 138 -3.89 -6.95 0.63
N VAL A 139 -2.95 -7.27 1.52
CA VAL A 139 -2.38 -8.61 1.63
C VAL A 139 -3.41 -9.53 2.28
N VAL A 140 -3.76 -10.61 1.59
CA VAL A 140 -4.65 -11.65 2.09
C VAL A 140 -3.87 -12.94 2.16
N ASP A 141 -3.84 -13.56 3.34
CA ASP A 141 -3.31 -14.92 3.48
C ASP A 141 -4.33 -15.92 2.95
N TRP A 142 -4.19 -16.30 1.68
CA TRP A 142 -5.04 -17.31 1.08
C TRP A 142 -4.77 -18.73 1.59
N GLN A 143 -3.59 -18.99 2.18
CA GLN A 143 -3.26 -20.32 2.69
C GLN A 143 -4.10 -20.67 3.92
N SER A 144 -4.38 -19.69 4.78
CA SER A 144 -5.22 -19.88 5.97
C SER A 144 -6.63 -20.36 5.62
N ALA A 145 -7.16 -19.99 4.45
CA ALA A 145 -8.49 -20.39 3.98
C ALA A 145 -8.59 -21.92 3.72
N PHE A 146 -7.46 -22.59 3.53
CA PHE A 146 -7.39 -24.03 3.26
C PHE A 146 -6.88 -24.85 4.45
N HIS A 147 -6.66 -24.22 5.61
CA HIS A 147 -6.13 -24.90 6.79
C HIS A 147 -7.07 -26.04 7.25
N GLY A 148 -6.54 -27.25 7.39
CA GLY A 148 -7.31 -28.44 7.78
C GLY A 148 -8.07 -29.14 6.64
N LEU A 149 -7.94 -28.66 5.39
CA LEU A 149 -8.47 -29.33 4.21
C LEU A 149 -7.39 -30.15 3.51
N GLU A 150 -7.77 -31.31 2.97
CA GLU A 150 -6.94 -32.02 1.99
C GLU A 150 -6.96 -31.23 0.67
N THR A 151 -5.81 -30.64 0.32
CA THR A 151 -5.67 -29.84 -0.90
C THR A 151 -4.64 -30.44 -1.83
N THR A 152 -4.86 -30.29 -3.14
CA THR A 152 -3.91 -30.72 -4.18
C THR A 152 -3.61 -29.53 -5.08
N ARG A 153 -2.33 -29.33 -5.41
CA ARG A 153 -1.94 -28.33 -6.42
C ARG A 153 -2.35 -28.84 -7.79
N VAL A 154 -2.96 -27.97 -8.58
CA VAL A 154 -3.37 -28.27 -9.96
C VAL A 154 -2.55 -27.44 -10.93
N ASP A 155 -2.25 -28.00 -12.10
CA ASP A 155 -1.59 -27.25 -13.16
C ASP A 155 -2.50 -26.17 -13.72
N LEU A 156 -1.97 -24.95 -13.84
CA LEU A 156 -2.64 -23.79 -14.43
C LEU A 156 -1.82 -23.27 -15.62
N PRO A 157 -2.46 -22.59 -16.58
CA PRO A 157 -1.73 -21.89 -17.64
C PRO A 157 -0.66 -20.96 -17.08
N THR A 158 0.50 -20.90 -17.74
CA THR A 158 1.57 -19.96 -17.37
C THR A 158 1.14 -18.51 -17.59
N TYR A 159 1.84 -17.58 -16.97
CA TYR A 159 1.57 -16.15 -17.10
C TYR A 159 1.49 -15.70 -18.58
N PRO A 160 0.39 -15.04 -19.00
CA PRO A 160 0.20 -14.62 -20.38
C PRO A 160 0.99 -13.33 -20.66
N PHE A 161 2.30 -13.45 -20.90
CA PHE A 161 3.17 -12.31 -21.23
C PHE A 161 2.61 -11.47 -22.38
N GLN A 162 2.49 -10.16 -22.14
CA GLN A 162 2.17 -9.15 -23.16
C GLN A 162 3.44 -8.83 -23.95
N ARG A 163 3.67 -9.56 -25.04
CA ARG A 163 4.95 -9.56 -25.77
C ARG A 163 5.07 -8.35 -26.69
N GLN A 164 6.24 -7.73 -26.66
CA GLN A 164 6.69 -6.78 -27.68
C GLN A 164 8.06 -7.23 -28.19
N ARG A 165 8.38 -6.90 -29.44
CA ARG A 165 9.68 -7.22 -30.03
C ARG A 165 10.70 -6.21 -29.51
N TYR A 166 11.71 -6.70 -28.81
CA TYR A 166 12.88 -5.93 -28.41
C TYR A 166 14.08 -6.45 -29.17
N TRP A 167 14.64 -5.62 -30.05
CA TRP A 167 15.80 -5.96 -30.88
C TRP A 167 16.66 -4.71 -31.08
N ILE A 168 17.98 -4.85 -30.98
CA ILE A 168 18.91 -3.74 -31.28
C ILE A 168 19.07 -3.70 -32.80
N GLU A 169 18.55 -2.66 -33.43
CA GLU A 169 18.74 -2.43 -34.86
C GLU A 169 20.05 -1.66 -35.07
N LYS A 170 20.94 -2.21 -35.89
CA LYS A 170 22.17 -1.51 -36.29
C LYS A 170 21.75 -0.38 -37.23
N SER A 171 21.84 0.87 -36.79
CA SER A 171 21.54 2.04 -37.63
C SER A 171 22.46 2.03 -38.85
N ALA A 172 21.89 1.90 -40.05
CA ALA A 172 22.65 1.87 -41.31
C ALA A 172 23.10 3.27 -41.79
N ASP A 173 22.73 4.34 -41.09
CA ASP A 173 22.81 5.72 -41.63
C ASP A 173 24.04 6.54 -41.22
N THR A 174 25.13 5.93 -40.75
CA THR A 174 26.42 6.64 -40.53
C THR A 174 27.66 5.92 -41.07
N ALA A 175 27.50 4.76 -41.72
CA ALA A 175 28.63 3.91 -42.13
C ALA A 175 29.40 4.39 -43.38
N GLY A 176 29.04 5.53 -44.00
CA GLY A 176 29.60 5.93 -45.29
C GLY A 176 30.74 6.94 -45.25
N ILE A 177 30.73 7.88 -44.30
CA ILE A 177 31.66 9.04 -44.31
C ILE A 177 32.35 9.20 -42.95
N ASP A 178 31.61 9.06 -41.85
CA ASP A 178 32.14 9.24 -40.49
C ASP A 178 32.90 8.00 -40.00
N ALA A 179 32.51 6.80 -40.46
CA ALA A 179 33.21 5.55 -40.15
C ALA A 179 34.56 5.44 -40.87
N GLY A 180 34.68 5.92 -42.12
CA GLY A 180 35.93 5.88 -42.86
C GLY A 180 36.99 6.83 -42.31
N ILE A 181 36.59 8.05 -41.92
CA ILE A 181 37.49 9.02 -41.27
C ILE A 181 37.88 8.53 -39.87
N ARG A 182 36.95 7.95 -39.10
CA ARG A 182 37.29 7.36 -37.79
C ARG A 182 38.19 6.15 -37.92
N ASP A 183 37.98 5.25 -38.87
CA ASP A 183 38.85 4.09 -39.09
C ASP A 183 40.26 4.52 -39.54
N GLU A 184 40.40 5.55 -40.39
CA GLU A 184 41.72 6.06 -40.78
C GLU A 184 42.46 6.74 -39.63
N VAL A 185 41.76 7.56 -38.83
CA VAL A 185 42.34 8.23 -37.65
C VAL A 185 42.69 7.21 -36.56
N ASP A 186 41.84 6.21 -36.33
CA ASP A 186 42.06 5.13 -35.35
C ASP A 186 43.22 4.22 -35.79
N ALA A 187 43.27 3.82 -37.07
CA ALA A 187 44.38 3.03 -37.61
C ALA A 187 45.72 3.77 -37.51
N TRP A 188 45.74 5.07 -37.82
CA TRP A 188 46.94 5.89 -37.70
C TRP A 188 47.38 6.05 -36.23
N PHE A 189 46.42 6.21 -35.31
CA PHE A 189 46.69 6.29 -33.87
C PHE A 189 47.35 5.01 -33.35
N TRP A 190 46.77 3.84 -33.65
CA TRP A 190 47.33 2.55 -33.22
C TRP A 190 48.68 2.27 -33.86
N GLN A 191 48.89 2.68 -35.11
CA GLN A 191 50.20 2.56 -35.75
C GLN A 191 51.27 3.44 -35.07
N ALA A 192 50.92 4.62 -34.57
CA ALA A 192 51.83 5.46 -33.80
C ALA A 192 52.17 4.83 -32.44
N VAL A 193 51.19 4.22 -31.77
CA VAL A 193 51.39 3.47 -30.51
C VAL A 193 52.31 2.27 -30.73
N GLU A 194 52.04 1.42 -31.73
CA GLU A 194 52.86 0.23 -32.02
C GLU A 194 54.31 0.55 -32.40
N ARG A 195 54.55 1.72 -33.01
CA ARG A 195 55.89 2.17 -33.43
C ARG A 195 56.61 3.00 -32.38
N GLU A 196 55.99 3.20 -31.22
CA GLU A 196 56.44 4.06 -30.13
C GLU A 196 56.78 5.49 -30.59
N ASP A 197 56.04 6.03 -31.57
CA ASP A 197 56.27 7.37 -32.14
C ASP A 197 55.57 8.45 -31.28
N LEU A 198 56.28 8.90 -30.24
CA LEU A 198 55.81 9.87 -29.25
C LEU A 198 55.43 11.23 -29.86
N GLU A 199 56.20 11.71 -30.83
CA GLU A 199 56.01 13.03 -31.43
C GLU A 199 54.72 13.05 -32.27
N SER A 200 54.49 11.98 -33.03
CA SER A 200 53.24 11.82 -33.79
C SER A 200 52.05 11.69 -32.85
N LEU A 201 52.15 10.86 -31.80
CA LEU A 201 51.06 10.67 -30.84
C LEU A 201 50.69 11.97 -30.10
N ALA A 202 51.68 12.74 -29.66
CA ALA A 202 51.50 14.03 -28.99
C ALA A 202 50.78 15.04 -29.90
N ARG A 203 51.17 15.11 -31.19
CA ARG A 203 50.50 15.96 -32.18
C ARG A 203 49.03 15.61 -32.41
N THR A 204 48.66 14.33 -32.41
CA THR A 204 47.28 13.92 -32.66
C THR A 204 46.38 14.05 -31.44
N LEU A 205 46.95 13.89 -30.24
CA LEU A 205 46.24 14.11 -29.00
C LEU A 205 46.23 15.58 -28.56
N ASP A 206 46.93 16.47 -29.28
CA ASP A 206 47.11 17.89 -28.95
C ASP A 206 47.67 18.08 -27.53
N VAL A 207 48.71 17.31 -27.20
CA VAL A 207 49.35 17.31 -25.86
C VAL A 207 50.76 17.89 -25.97
N ASP A 208 51.00 19.00 -25.26
CA ASP A 208 52.28 19.73 -25.29
C ASP A 208 53.42 19.06 -24.47
N ASP A 209 53.11 18.04 -23.66
CA ASP A 209 54.07 17.38 -22.76
C ASP A 209 54.31 15.91 -23.10
N GLU A 210 55.30 15.68 -23.97
CA GLU A 210 55.76 14.34 -24.41
C GLU A 210 56.21 13.44 -23.25
N ALA A 211 56.66 14.01 -22.12
CA ALA A 211 57.16 13.23 -20.98
C ALA A 211 56.04 12.41 -20.30
N THR A 212 54.80 12.89 -20.37
CA THR A 212 53.61 12.20 -19.83
C THR A 212 53.22 10.98 -20.66
N LEU A 213 53.38 11.06 -21.99
CA LEU A 213 53.04 9.97 -22.91
C LEU A 213 54.11 8.86 -22.89
N GLY A 214 55.39 9.21 -22.72
CA GLY A 214 56.49 8.25 -22.62
C GLY A 214 56.37 7.25 -21.46
N ALA A 215 55.67 7.62 -20.39
CA ALA A 215 55.42 6.73 -19.25
C ALA A 215 54.31 5.69 -19.51
N VAL A 216 53.39 5.96 -20.44
CA VAL A 216 52.18 5.14 -20.67
C VAL A 216 52.30 4.31 -21.95
N LEU A 217 53.09 4.76 -22.92
CA LEU A 217 53.29 4.09 -24.21
C LEU A 217 53.62 2.58 -24.12
N PRO A 218 54.57 2.14 -23.26
CA PRO A 218 54.93 0.72 -23.17
C PRO A 218 53.81 -0.17 -22.63
N ALA A 219 52.76 0.41 -22.02
CA ALA A 219 51.59 -0.32 -21.53
C ALA A 219 50.46 -0.40 -22.58
N LEU A 220 50.58 0.33 -23.70
CA LEU A 220 49.61 0.39 -24.78
C LEU A 220 50.08 -0.32 -26.06
N SER A 221 51.39 -0.59 -26.20
CA SER A 221 52.01 -1.43 -27.25
C SER A 221 51.95 -2.92 -26.90
#